data_AF-A0A955QGR5-F1
#
_entry.id   AF-A0A955QGR5-F1
#
_cell.length_a   1.000
_cell.length_b   1.000
_cell.length_c   1.000
_cell.angle_alpha   90.00
_cell.angle_beta   90.00
_cell.angle_gamma   90.00
#
_symmetry.space_group_name_H-M   'P 1'
#
loop_
_entity.id
_entity.type
_entity.pdbx_description
1 polymer ?
#
loop_
_entity_poly.entity_id
_entity_poly.type
_entity_poly.pdbx_seq_one_letter_code
_entity_poly.pdbx_strand_id
1 'polypeptide(L)' 'MKCPRCEGLLVQDQSWNTYETLPMLPIWRCLNCGETLEEGILLNRQKVKHQALGISGRAA' A
#
# COMPACT_ATOMS: atom_id res chain seq x y z
N MET A 1 2.26 -8.07 -5.06
CA MET A 1 1.03 -7.23 -5.05
C MET A 1 0.97 -6.40 -6.32
N LYS A 2 -0.24 -5.99 -6.75
CA LYS A 2 -0.42 -5.08 -7.90
C LYS A 2 -0.53 -3.63 -7.45
N CYS A 3 -0.01 -2.71 -8.24
CA CYS A 3 -0.16 -1.28 -8.03
C CYS A 3 -1.66 -0.90 -8.12
N PRO A 4 -2.22 -0.16 -7.14
CA PRO A 4 -3.62 0.24 -7.17
C PRO A 4 -3.93 1.27 -8.26
N ARG A 5 -2.90 1.94 -8.81
CA ARG A 5 -3.04 2.99 -9.83
C ARG A 5 -3.01 2.44 -11.26
N CYS A 6 -2.12 1.50 -11.54
CA CYS A 6 -1.89 1.00 -12.91
C CYS A 6 -1.81 -0.52 -13.03
N GLU A 7 -2.11 -1.26 -11.95
CA GLU A 7 -2.00 -2.72 -11.85
C GLU A 7 -0.61 -3.33 -12.09
N GLY A 8 0.42 -2.49 -12.21
CA GLY A 8 1.80 -2.92 -12.43
C GLY A 8 2.42 -3.64 -11.22
N LEU A 9 3.59 -4.25 -11.44
CA LEU A 9 4.34 -4.94 -10.39
C LEU A 9 4.83 -3.95 -9.33
N LEU A 10 4.56 -4.27 -8.06
CA LEU A 10 5.14 -3.61 -6.90
C LEU A 10 6.32 -4.42 -6.37
N VAL A 11 7.42 -3.73 -6.06
CA VAL A 11 8.61 -4.29 -5.41
C VAL A 11 8.85 -3.59 -4.08
N GLN A 12 9.42 -4.31 -3.11
CA GLN A 12 9.80 -3.73 -1.83
C GLN A 12 11.09 -2.91 -2.01
N ASP A 13 11.10 -1.70 -1.46
CA ASP A 13 12.19 -0.74 -1.54
C ASP A 13 12.33 -0.01 -0.17
N GLN A 14 13.38 0.79 -0.01
CA GLN A 14 13.64 1.55 1.20
C GLN A 14 13.80 3.03 0.86
N SER A 15 13.05 3.90 1.56
CA SER A 15 13.18 5.35 1.41
C SER A 15 13.97 5.96 2.55
N TRP A 16 14.93 6.79 2.21
CA TRP A 16 15.68 7.61 3.17
C TRP A 16 14.91 8.89 3.46
N ASN A 17 14.73 9.19 4.75
CA ASN A 17 14.26 10.51 5.16
C ASN A 17 15.47 11.47 5.20
N THR A 18 15.33 12.64 4.57
CA THR A 18 16.32 13.72 4.59
C THR A 18 16.65 14.26 5.98
N TYR A 19 15.82 13.97 6.99
CA TYR A 19 15.99 14.46 8.36
C TYR A 19 16.78 13.51 9.29
N GLU A 20 17.42 12.46 8.75
CA GLU A 20 18.42 11.57 9.40
C GLU A 20 17.99 10.87 10.72
N THR A 21 16.77 11.07 11.20
CA THR A 21 16.34 10.67 12.56
C THR A 21 15.30 9.56 12.59
N LEU A 22 14.77 9.15 11.44
CA LEU A 22 13.83 8.02 11.35
C LEU A 22 14.45 6.84 10.59
N PRO A 23 14.30 5.61 11.12
CA PRO A 23 14.82 4.42 10.46
C PRO A 23 14.19 4.24 9.07
N MET A 24 14.95 3.61 8.16
CA MET A 24 14.52 3.28 6.80
C MET A 24 13.07 2.75 6.80
N LEU A 25 12.17 3.48 6.14
CA LEU A 25 10.78 3.07 6.04
C LEU A 25 10.64 2.06 4.90
N PRO A 26 10.12 0.85 5.14
CA PRO A 26 9.82 -0.09 4.09
C PRO A 26 8.68 0.44 3.23
N ILE A 27 8.95 0.59 1.93
CA ILE A 27 8.00 1.06 0.94
C ILE A 27 7.81 0.00 -0.14
N TRP A 28 6.71 0.12 -0.88
CA TRP A 28 6.43 -0.66 -2.07
C TRP A 28 6.34 0.27 -3.28
N ARG A 29 7.28 0.13 -4.20
CA ARG A 29 7.38 0.98 -5.39
C ARG A 29 6.87 0.24 -6.63
N CYS A 30 6.08 0.92 -7.45
CA CYS A 30 5.66 0.38 -8.74
C CYS A 30 6.75 0.58 -9.81
N LEU A 31 7.13 -0.50 -10.47
CA LEU A 31 8.11 -0.44 -11.57
C LEU A 31 7.54 0.19 -12.85
N ASN A 32 6.22 0.21 -13.01
CA ASN A 32 5.57 0.72 -14.22
C ASN A 32 5.26 2.23 -14.13
N CYS A 33 4.69 2.70 -13.02
CA CYS A 33 4.23 4.09 -12.88
C CYS A 33 4.95 4.90 -11.79
N GLY A 34 5.85 4.29 -11.02
CA GLY A 34 6.61 4.96 -9.97
C GLY A 34 5.84 5.25 -8.68
N GLU A 35 4.56 4.88 -8.58
CA GLU A 35 3.76 5.05 -7.36
C GLU A 35 4.42 4.33 -6.17
N THR A 36 4.54 5.02 -5.03
CA THR A 36 5.14 4.50 -3.80
C THR A 36 4.08 4.36 -2.72
N LEU A 37 4.04 3.21 -2.06
CA LEU A 37 3.09 2.89 -1.02
C LEU A 37 3.83 2.51 0.25
N GLU A 38 3.50 3.17 1.36
CA GLU A 38 4.01 2.77 2.67
C GLU A 38 3.27 1.51 3.17
N GLU A 39 3.99 0.62 3.85
CA GLU A 39 3.44 -0.64 4.38
C GLU A 39 2.22 -0.42 5.30
N GLY A 40 2.24 0.63 6.14
CA GLY A 40 1.11 0.99 6.99
C GLY A 40 -0.16 1.33 6.18
N ILE A 41 -0.01 2.05 5.07
CA ILE A 41 -1.12 2.39 4.17
C ILE A 41 -1.66 1.12 3.48
N LEU A 42 -0.78 0.19 3.11
CA LEU A 42 -1.17 -1.09 2.51
C LEU A 42 -1.97 -1.95 3.48
N LEU A 43 -1.49 -2.12 4.71
CA LEU A 43 -2.17 -2.89 5.74
C LEU A 43 -3.53 -2.27 6.10
N ASN A 44 -3.62 -0.95 6.18
CA ASN A 44 -4.88 -0.26 6.44
C ASN A 44 -5.88 -0.44 5.29
N ARG A 45 -5.44 -0.34 4.02
CA ARG A 45 -6.30 -0.59 2.86
C ARG A 45 -6.79 -2.04 2.80
N GLN A 46 -5.94 -3.00 3.18
CA GLN A 46 -6.34 -4.40 3.23
C GLN A 46 -7.41 -4.63 4.31
N LYS A 47 -7.23 -4.06 5.51
CA LYS A 47 -8.26 -4.09 6.58
C LYS A 47 -9.58 -3.48 6.14
N VAL A 48 -9.56 -2.31 5.48
CA VAL A 48 -10.77 -1.66 4.97
C VAL A 48 -11.44 -2.51 3.89
N LYS A 49 -10.69 -3.13 2.98
CA LYS A 49 -11.26 -4.07 2.00
C LYS A 49 -11.93 -5.28 2.65
N HIS A 50 -11.32 -5.85 3.69
CA HIS A 50 -11.93 -6.95 4.44
C HIS A 50 -13.19 -6.52 5.21
N GLN A 51 -13.23 -5.30 5.75
CA GLN A 51 -14.45 -4.75 6.36
C GLN A 51 -15.54 -4.48 5.33
N ALA A 52 -15.21 -3.91 4.17
CA ALA A 52 -16.19 -3.65 3.10
C ALA A 52 -16.83 -4.96 2.57
N LEU A 53 -16.08 -6.06 2.54
CA LEU A 53 -16.60 -7.39 2.18
C LEU A 53 -17.46 -8.04 3.29
N GLY A 54 -17.39 -7.55 4.53
CA GLY A 54 -18.21 -8.02 5.65
C GLY A 54 -19.55 -7.29 5.82
N ILE A 55 -19.82 -6.23 5.04
CA ILE A 55 -21.05 -5.42 5.13
C ILE A 55 -21.98 -5.65 3.92
N SER A 56 -21.57 -6.46 2.93
CA SER A 56 -22.40 -6.85 1.79
C SER A 56 -23.40 -7.96 2.15
N GLY A 57 -24.17 -7.77 3.21
CA GLY A 57 -25.15 -8.73 3.70
C GLY A 57 -26.28 -8.06 4.49
N ARG A 58 -27.02 -7.15 3.85
CA ARG A 58 -28.42 -6.83 4.20
C ARG A 58 -29.09 -6.20 2.97
N ALA A 59 -29.61 -7.08 2.12
CA ALA A 59 -30.78 -6.80 1.30
C ALA A 59 -32.05 -7.09 2.13
N ALA A 60 -33.13 -6.40 1.76
CA ALA A 60 -34.48 -6.37 2.34
C ALA A 60 -34.68 -5.38 3.50
#